data_AF-A0A822J2Z5-F1
#
_entry.id   AF-A0A822J2Z5-F1
#
_cell.length_a   1.000
_cell.length_b   1.000
_cell.length_c   1.000
_cell.angle_alpha   90.00
_cell.angle_beta   90.00
_cell.angle_gamma   90.00
#
_symmetry.space_group_name_H-M   'P 1'
#
loop_
_entity.id
_entity.type
_entity.pdbx_description
1 polymer ?
#
loop_
_entity_poly.entity_id
_entity_poly.type
_entity_poly.pdbx_seq_one_letter_code
_entity_poly.pdbx_strand_id
1 'polypeptide(L)'
;MGDRFTRVLNITPNAILLLEHRDGKDTTRLIPANTFNTLKYVMKGSFEDMVGRSHTRIHIGDNCLISPTTQEYVFCLEYDGMLVHTTPEADKQVCEAILKAYSEQDFKPFIKLFDDLYSKRQKSEFLELFMIALGQRVVSATIDGLNGYVVDKEFFVAQNGNAYRILPPDDSKDAKTVSSNLAFLCIVPRNHQIKPMNLMYNNVRIALGQQEQIFISKIMMLLNREKYKGDKVFWGQVNRK
;
A
#
# COMPACT_ATOMS: atom_id res chain seq x y z
N MET A 1 8.81 -46.84 14.27
CA MET A 1 8.28 -45.62 13.61
C MET A 1 9.20 -45.35 12.43
N GLY A 2 8.72 -45.51 11.20
CA GLY A 2 9.55 -45.24 10.01
C GLY A 2 9.74 -43.74 9.82
N ASP A 3 10.97 -43.34 9.47
CA ASP A 3 11.31 -41.94 9.20
C ASP A 3 10.47 -41.42 8.02
N ARG A 4 9.54 -40.51 8.29
CA ARG A 4 8.89 -39.73 7.24
C ARG A 4 9.73 -38.51 6.96
N PHE A 5 10.17 -38.35 5.71
CA PHE A 5 10.77 -37.09 5.27
C PHE A 5 10.20 -36.67 3.92
N THR A 6 10.13 -35.35 3.73
CA THR A 6 9.74 -34.71 2.47
C THR A 6 10.88 -33.83 2.00
N ARG A 7 11.34 -34.04 0.76
CA ARG A 7 12.42 -33.25 0.14
C ARG A 7 11.91 -32.59 -1.14
N VAL A 8 12.26 -31.32 -1.32
CA VAL A 8 11.97 -30.59 -2.57
C VAL A 8 12.97 -31.03 -3.64
N LEU A 9 12.47 -31.50 -4.78
CA LEU A 9 13.30 -31.87 -5.94
C LEU A 9 13.41 -30.71 -6.94
N ASN A 10 12.31 -29.99 -7.17
CA ASN A 10 12.28 -28.86 -8.10
C ASN A 10 11.15 -27.89 -7.75
N ILE A 11 11.34 -26.60 -8.03
CA ILE A 11 10.32 -25.56 -7.90
C ILE A 11 10.23 -24.79 -9.21
N THR A 12 9.02 -24.69 -9.76
CA THR A 12 8.71 -23.88 -10.95
C THR A 12 7.55 -22.93 -10.64
N PRO A 13 7.31 -21.90 -11.46
CA PRO A 13 6.14 -21.02 -11.30
C PRO A 13 4.78 -21.72 -11.32
N ASN A 14 4.69 -22.94 -11.84
CA ASN A 14 3.42 -23.67 -11.98
C ASN A 14 3.29 -24.82 -10.98
N ALA A 15 4.41 -25.42 -10.55
CA ALA A 15 4.39 -26.59 -9.70
C ALA A 15 5.65 -26.78 -8.86
N ILE A 16 5.48 -27.43 -7.72
CA ILE A 16 6.54 -27.89 -6.83
C ILE A 16 6.57 -29.42 -6.88
N LEU A 17 7.75 -29.98 -7.17
CA LEU A 17 7.97 -31.42 -7.19
C LEU A 17 8.62 -31.84 -5.87
N LEU A 18 7.95 -32.74 -5.15
CA LEU A 18 8.37 -33.27 -3.86
C LEU A 18 8.73 -34.76 -3.97
N LEU A 19 9.72 -35.17 -3.20
CA LEU A 19 10.03 -36.56 -2.86
C LEU A 19 9.51 -36.83 -1.45
N GLU A 20 8.61 -37.79 -1.29
CA GLU A 20 8.07 -38.22 0.00
C GLU A 20 8.54 -39.65 0.30
N HIS A 21 9.18 -39.85 1.45
CA HIS A 21 9.46 -41.19 1.98
C HIS A 21 8.35 -41.60 2.95
N ARG A 22 7.60 -42.66 2.60
CA ARG A 22 6.57 -43.25 3.47
C ARG A 22 6.71 -44.76 3.46
N ASP A 23 6.74 -45.34 4.66
CA ASP A 23 6.70 -46.78 4.86
C ASP A 23 7.76 -47.55 4.05
N GLY A 24 8.98 -47.00 3.98
CA GLY A 24 10.11 -47.59 3.27
C GLY A 24 10.12 -47.38 1.75
N LYS A 25 9.21 -46.57 1.20
CA LYS A 25 9.11 -46.28 -0.23
C LYS A 25 9.21 -44.79 -0.51
N ASP A 26 9.98 -44.47 -1.53
CA ASP A 26 10.05 -43.14 -2.12
C ASP A 26 8.94 -42.98 -3.16
N THR A 27 8.15 -41.93 -3.01
CA THR A 27 7.15 -41.52 -4.00
C THR A 27 7.36 -40.06 -4.37
N THR A 28 7.02 -39.69 -5.61
CA THR A 28 7.06 -38.29 -6.05
C THR A 28 5.65 -37.72 -6.09
N ARG A 29 5.52 -36.47 -5.67
CA ARG A 29 4.25 -35.75 -5.65
C ARG A 29 4.42 -34.36 -6.26
N LEU A 30 3.51 -34.00 -7.16
CA LEU A 30 3.37 -32.64 -7.67
C LEU A 30 2.33 -31.88 -6.85
N ILE A 31 2.64 -30.66 -6.46
CA ILE A 31 1.67 -29.73 -5.85
C ILE A 31 1.70 -28.39 -6.60
N PRO A 32 0.59 -27.61 -6.59
CA PRO A 32 0.57 -26.30 -7.24
C PRO A 32 1.55 -25.33 -6.60
N ALA A 33 2.25 -24.56 -7.43
CA ALA A 33 3.05 -23.42 -6.98
C ALA A 33 2.14 -22.21 -6.79
N ASN A 34 1.74 -21.96 -5.55
CA ASN A 34 1.15 -20.70 -5.10
C ASN A 34 2.11 -20.04 -4.11
N THR A 35 1.91 -18.76 -3.78
CA THR A 35 2.84 -18.04 -2.91
C THR A 35 3.07 -18.75 -1.58
N PHE A 36 2.00 -19.32 -1.00
CA PHE A 36 2.06 -20.06 0.26
C PHE A 36 2.96 -21.29 0.18
N ASN A 37 2.74 -22.18 -0.78
CA ASN A 37 3.53 -23.38 -0.99
C ASN A 37 4.97 -23.02 -1.37
N THR A 38 5.15 -22.03 -2.23
CA THR A 38 6.46 -21.54 -2.63
C THR A 38 7.24 -21.07 -1.41
N LEU A 39 6.70 -20.19 -0.58
CA LEU A 39 7.34 -19.73 0.64
C LEU A 39 7.61 -20.88 1.61
N LYS A 40 6.67 -21.82 1.76
CA LYS A 40 6.84 -23.02 2.59
C LYS A 40 8.11 -23.81 2.24
N TYR A 41 8.34 -24.03 0.96
CA TYR A 41 9.41 -24.90 0.49
C TYR A 41 10.72 -24.16 0.20
N VAL A 42 10.65 -22.88 -0.15
CA VAL A 42 11.81 -22.00 -0.30
C VAL A 42 12.46 -21.70 1.06
N MET A 43 11.68 -21.48 2.10
CA MET A 43 12.20 -21.13 3.44
C MET A 43 12.65 -22.32 4.29
N LYS A 44 12.54 -23.57 3.78
CA LYS A 44 12.89 -24.80 4.49
C LYS A 44 12.23 -24.91 5.89
N GLY A 45 10.91 -25.06 5.91
CA GLY A 45 10.18 -25.57 7.09
C GLY A 45 9.78 -24.53 8.16
N SER A 46 10.38 -23.33 8.18
CA SER A 46 9.99 -22.30 9.15
C SER A 46 8.64 -21.63 8.86
N PHE A 47 8.11 -21.78 7.65
CA PHE A 47 6.88 -21.09 7.24
C PHE A 47 5.62 -21.65 7.91
N GLU A 48 5.51 -22.97 8.09
CA GLU A 48 4.31 -23.57 8.70
C GLU A 48 4.11 -23.14 10.16
N ASP A 49 5.21 -22.95 10.89
CA ASP A 49 5.19 -22.41 12.27
C ASP A 49 4.88 -20.89 12.32
N MET A 50 4.91 -20.23 11.16
CA MET A 50 4.74 -18.79 10.99
C MET A 50 3.36 -18.37 10.48
N VAL A 51 2.60 -19.31 9.90
CA VAL A 51 1.24 -19.08 9.41
C VAL A 51 0.30 -18.81 10.59
N GLY A 52 -0.42 -17.69 10.55
CA GLY A 52 -1.27 -17.21 11.66
C GLY A 52 -0.59 -16.24 12.62
N ARG A 53 0.74 -16.06 12.54
CA ARG A 53 1.46 -14.98 13.24
C ARG A 53 1.59 -13.79 12.29
N SER A 54 0.74 -12.78 12.46
CA SER A 54 0.65 -11.54 11.65
C SER A 54 1.91 -10.64 11.65
N HIS A 55 3.05 -11.14 12.15
CA HIS A 55 4.30 -10.41 12.33
C HIS A 55 5.52 -11.13 11.72
N THR A 56 5.30 -12.24 11.01
CA THR A 56 6.38 -12.94 10.30
C THR A 56 6.87 -12.08 9.14
N ARG A 57 8.13 -11.69 9.15
CA ARG A 57 8.79 -10.98 8.05
C ARG A 57 9.81 -11.89 7.39
N ILE A 58 9.65 -12.10 6.10
CA ILE A 58 10.52 -12.94 5.28
C ILE A 58 11.36 -11.99 4.45
N HIS A 59 12.66 -11.98 4.71
CA HIS A 59 13.62 -11.19 3.94
C HIS A 59 13.85 -11.87 2.59
N ILE A 60 13.42 -11.20 1.53
CA ILE A 60 13.67 -11.62 0.16
C ILE A 60 15.02 -11.05 -0.28
N GLY A 61 15.37 -9.84 0.14
CA GLY A 61 16.67 -9.20 -0.10
C GLY A 61 16.87 -7.99 0.81
N ASP A 62 17.91 -7.20 0.53
CA ASP A 62 18.16 -5.95 1.24
C ASP A 62 17.00 -4.98 0.95
N ASN A 63 16.21 -4.68 1.99
CA ASN A 63 15.02 -3.83 1.96
C ASN A 63 13.74 -4.43 1.33
N CYS A 64 13.74 -5.71 0.95
CA CYS A 64 12.54 -6.40 0.44
C CYS A 64 12.02 -7.41 1.45
N LEU A 65 10.81 -7.18 1.98
CA LEU A 65 10.16 -8.12 2.89
C LEU A 65 8.84 -8.61 2.31
N ILE A 66 8.48 -9.84 2.64
CA ILE A 66 7.11 -10.32 2.51
C ILE A 66 6.62 -10.84 3.85
N SER A 67 5.37 -10.52 4.18
CA SER A 67 4.71 -11.01 5.39
C SER A 67 3.36 -11.64 5.02
N PRO A 68 3.03 -12.83 5.54
CA PRO A 68 1.69 -13.39 5.38
C PRO A 68 0.66 -12.53 6.14
N THR A 69 -0.56 -12.45 5.61
CA THR A 69 -1.68 -11.81 6.32
C THR A 69 -2.64 -12.86 6.90
N THR A 70 -3.70 -12.42 7.56
CA THR A 70 -4.78 -13.30 8.05
C THR A 70 -5.73 -13.76 6.93
N GLN A 71 -5.62 -13.17 5.73
CA GLN A 71 -6.43 -13.54 4.57
C GLN A 71 -5.63 -14.47 3.65
N GLU A 72 -6.28 -15.52 3.15
CA GLU A 72 -5.65 -16.44 2.19
C GLU A 72 -5.24 -15.71 0.92
N TYR A 73 -4.06 -16.04 0.38
CA TYR A 73 -3.51 -15.48 -0.86
C TYR A 73 -3.28 -13.96 -0.83
N VAL A 74 -3.34 -13.35 0.36
CA VAL A 74 -3.05 -11.93 0.58
C VAL A 74 -1.77 -11.81 1.41
N PHE A 75 -0.83 -11.05 0.89
CA PHE A 75 0.49 -10.84 1.46
C PHE A 75 0.75 -9.35 1.65
N CYS A 76 1.58 -9.01 2.61
CA CYS A 76 2.11 -7.66 2.78
C CYS A 76 3.52 -7.63 2.22
N LEU A 77 3.75 -6.84 1.17
CA LEU A 77 5.07 -6.59 0.60
C LEU A 77 5.64 -5.32 1.25
N GLU A 78 6.88 -5.36 1.70
CA GLU A 78 7.65 -4.18 2.11
C GLU A 78 8.78 -3.96 1.12
N TYR A 79 8.95 -2.72 0.67
CA TYR A 79 10.11 -2.27 -0.09
C TYR A 79 10.55 -0.90 0.41
N ASP A 80 11.81 -0.78 0.84
CA ASP A 80 12.40 0.48 1.35
C ASP A 80 11.55 1.12 2.48
N GLY A 81 11.04 0.30 3.40
CA GLY A 81 10.19 0.71 4.51
C GLY A 81 8.74 1.08 4.14
N MET A 82 8.38 1.01 2.86
CA MET A 82 7.01 1.21 2.37
C MET A 82 6.29 -0.14 2.29
N LEU A 83 5.00 -0.16 2.67
CA LEU A 83 4.19 -1.38 2.70
C LEU A 83 3.04 -1.35 1.70
N VAL A 84 2.76 -2.47 1.03
CA VAL A 84 1.58 -2.68 0.20
C VAL A 84 0.97 -4.05 0.45
N HIS A 85 -0.36 -4.13 0.55
CA HIS A 85 -1.07 -5.41 0.57
C HIS A 85 -1.37 -5.86 -0.86
N THR A 86 -1.12 -7.13 -1.15
CA THR A 86 -1.51 -7.77 -2.41
C THR A 86 -3.01 -8.06 -2.41
N THR A 87 -3.54 -8.44 -3.56
CA THR A 87 -4.88 -9.03 -3.69
C THR A 87 -4.76 -10.52 -4.03
N PRO A 88 -5.80 -11.33 -3.84
CA PRO A 88 -5.78 -12.75 -4.22
C PRO A 88 -5.42 -12.97 -5.70
N GLU A 89 -5.84 -12.07 -6.59
CA GLU A 89 -5.53 -12.14 -8.03
C GLU A 89 -4.04 -11.92 -8.33
N ALA A 90 -3.33 -11.25 -7.43
CA ALA A 90 -1.89 -10.99 -7.56
C ALA A 90 -1.03 -12.18 -7.08
N ASP A 91 -1.61 -13.23 -6.47
CA ASP A 91 -0.87 -14.35 -5.87
C ASP A 91 0.15 -14.98 -6.83
N LYS A 92 -0.23 -15.20 -8.09
CA LYS A 92 0.67 -15.77 -9.09
C LYS A 92 1.89 -14.88 -9.35
N GLN A 93 1.67 -13.57 -9.46
CA GLN A 93 2.73 -12.59 -9.71
C GLN A 93 3.67 -12.49 -8.50
N VAL A 94 3.11 -12.54 -7.29
CA VAL A 94 3.87 -12.58 -6.03
C VAL A 94 4.74 -13.83 -5.97
N CYS A 95 4.17 -15.00 -6.27
CA CYS A 95 4.87 -16.28 -6.34
C CYS A 95 6.05 -16.22 -7.31
N GLU A 96 5.81 -15.74 -8.55
CA GLU A 96 6.85 -15.60 -9.57
C GLU A 96 7.97 -14.65 -9.13
N ALA A 97 7.62 -13.52 -8.52
CA ALA A 97 8.59 -12.54 -8.03
C ALA A 97 9.47 -13.12 -6.91
N ILE A 98 8.89 -13.88 -5.97
CA ILE A 98 9.62 -14.55 -4.89
C ILE A 98 10.56 -15.61 -5.46
N LEU A 99 10.09 -16.42 -6.41
CA LEU A 99 10.91 -17.46 -7.01
C LEU A 99 12.14 -16.87 -7.68
N LYS A 100 11.96 -15.87 -8.54
CA LYS A 100 13.09 -15.20 -9.21
C LYS A 100 14.06 -14.56 -8.23
N ALA A 101 13.53 -13.88 -7.21
CA ALA A 101 14.37 -13.28 -6.19
C ALA A 101 15.19 -14.32 -5.41
N TYR A 102 14.62 -15.49 -5.11
CA TYR A 102 15.30 -16.52 -4.34
C TYR A 102 16.24 -17.40 -5.17
N SER A 103 15.80 -17.87 -6.34
CA SER A 103 16.59 -18.81 -7.16
C SER A 103 17.59 -18.11 -8.05
N GLU A 104 17.25 -16.93 -8.57
CA GLU A 104 18.07 -16.20 -9.56
C GLU A 104 18.75 -14.96 -8.98
N GLN A 105 18.48 -14.60 -7.72
CA GLN A 105 18.90 -13.33 -7.10
C GLN A 105 18.45 -12.09 -7.91
N ASP A 106 17.38 -12.22 -8.70
CA ASP A 106 16.79 -11.11 -9.46
C ASP A 106 15.59 -10.52 -8.70
N PHE A 107 15.81 -9.35 -8.11
CA PHE A 107 14.81 -8.62 -7.34
C PHE A 107 13.95 -7.68 -8.18
N LYS A 108 14.31 -7.41 -9.45
CA LYS A 108 13.57 -6.48 -10.31
C LYS A 108 12.09 -6.82 -10.47
N PRO A 109 11.68 -8.11 -10.60
CA PRO A 109 10.27 -8.48 -10.67
C PRO A 109 9.49 -8.13 -9.39
N PHE A 110 10.12 -8.26 -8.22
CA PHE A 110 9.51 -7.91 -6.94
C PHE A 110 9.29 -6.41 -6.82
N ILE A 111 10.32 -5.61 -7.13
CA ILE A 111 10.22 -4.13 -7.11
C ILE A 111 9.14 -3.66 -8.09
N LYS A 112 9.13 -4.21 -9.31
CA LYS A 112 8.09 -3.88 -10.30
C LYS A 112 6.68 -4.22 -9.80
N LEU A 113 6.48 -5.40 -9.22
CA LEU A 113 5.20 -5.79 -8.64
C LEU A 113 4.79 -4.84 -7.51
N PHE A 114 5.74 -4.46 -6.66
CA PHE A 114 5.51 -3.49 -5.59
C PHE A 114 5.03 -2.15 -6.19
N ASP A 115 5.73 -1.59 -7.17
CA ASP A 115 5.37 -0.32 -7.81
C ASP A 115 4.00 -0.38 -8.51
N ASP A 116 3.71 -1.48 -9.20
CA ASP A 116 2.43 -1.71 -9.88
C ASP A 116 1.26 -1.79 -8.89
N LEU A 117 1.45 -2.45 -7.74
CA LEU A 117 0.45 -2.52 -6.68
C LEU A 117 0.32 -1.19 -5.94
N TYR A 118 1.44 -0.53 -5.65
CA TYR A 118 1.50 0.72 -4.92
C TYR A 118 0.84 1.87 -5.70
N SER A 119 1.11 1.96 -7.01
CA SER A 119 0.48 2.94 -7.90
C SER A 119 -1.04 2.74 -8.02
N LYS A 120 -1.51 1.48 -8.06
CA LYS A 120 -2.96 1.16 -8.02
C LYS A 120 -3.58 1.52 -6.66
N ARG A 121 -2.83 1.38 -5.57
CA ARG A 121 -3.30 1.69 -4.21
C ARG A 121 -3.61 3.18 -3.99
N GLN A 122 -2.95 4.08 -4.72
CA GLN A 122 -3.29 5.50 -4.69
C GLN A 122 -4.74 5.79 -5.13
N LYS A 123 -5.40 4.83 -5.82
CA LYS A 123 -6.82 4.86 -6.19
C LYS A 123 -7.73 4.06 -5.25
N SER A 124 -7.27 3.77 -4.02
CA SER A 124 -7.96 2.82 -3.14
C SER A 124 -9.41 3.24 -2.84
N GLU A 125 -10.34 2.32 -3.07
CA GLU A 125 -11.75 2.34 -2.64
C GLU A 125 -11.91 2.72 -1.15
N PHE A 126 -10.91 2.43 -0.30
CA PHE A 126 -10.89 2.87 1.09
C PHE A 126 -10.77 4.38 1.24
N LEU A 127 -9.95 5.01 0.40
CA LEU A 127 -9.78 6.46 0.39
C LEU A 127 -11.11 7.13 0.05
N GLU A 128 -11.84 6.57 -0.92
CA GLU A 128 -13.20 7.00 -1.24
C GLU A 128 -14.16 6.79 -0.06
N LEU A 129 -14.16 5.61 0.58
CA LEU A 129 -14.98 5.33 1.77
C LEU A 129 -14.68 6.28 2.94
N PHE A 130 -13.41 6.58 3.19
CA PHE A 130 -12.99 7.53 4.22
C PHE A 130 -13.51 8.93 3.91
N MET A 131 -13.40 9.38 2.65
CA MET A 131 -13.90 10.69 2.25
C MET A 131 -15.43 10.77 2.28
N ILE A 132 -16.14 9.68 1.94
CA ILE A 132 -17.60 9.58 2.10
C ILE A 132 -17.98 9.76 3.58
N ALA A 133 -17.24 9.16 4.51
CA ALA A 133 -17.46 9.33 5.96
C ALA A 133 -17.29 10.78 6.44
N LEU A 134 -16.49 11.59 5.76
CA LEU A 134 -16.33 13.02 6.05
C LEU A 134 -17.48 13.89 5.48
N GLY A 135 -18.36 13.28 4.68
CA GLY A 135 -19.58 13.89 4.17
C GLY A 135 -19.32 15.07 3.23
N GLN A 136 -20.28 16.00 3.17
CA GLN A 136 -20.25 17.13 2.22
C GLN A 136 -19.10 18.12 2.42
N ARG A 137 -18.33 18.00 3.49
CA ARG A 137 -17.16 18.82 3.76
C ARG A 137 -15.98 18.47 2.87
N VAL A 138 -15.98 17.28 2.27
CA VAL A 138 -14.92 16.80 1.39
C VAL A 138 -15.52 16.26 0.10
N VAL A 139 -15.20 16.87 -1.03
CA VAL A 139 -15.78 16.54 -2.33
C VAL A 139 -14.67 16.24 -3.33
N SER A 140 -14.76 15.12 -4.04
CA SER A 140 -13.81 14.79 -5.11
C SER A 140 -13.84 15.85 -6.21
N ALA A 141 -12.67 16.28 -6.67
CA ALA A 141 -12.55 17.21 -7.78
C ALA A 141 -11.26 16.99 -8.57
N THR A 142 -11.28 17.41 -9.83
CA THR A 142 -10.09 17.56 -10.65
C THR A 142 -9.90 19.05 -10.95
N ILE A 143 -8.78 19.62 -10.51
CA ILE A 143 -8.44 21.04 -10.72
C ILE A 143 -7.05 21.11 -11.36
N ASP A 144 -6.93 21.83 -12.47
CA ASP A 144 -5.67 21.96 -13.24
C ASP A 144 -5.00 20.62 -13.57
N GLY A 145 -5.81 19.60 -13.87
CA GLY A 145 -5.35 18.24 -14.17
C GLY A 145 -4.89 17.42 -12.95
N LEU A 146 -4.96 17.97 -11.74
CA LEU A 146 -4.68 17.26 -10.50
C LEU A 146 -5.97 16.65 -9.94
N ASN A 147 -5.94 15.35 -9.64
CA ASN A 147 -7.02 14.68 -8.94
C ASN A 147 -6.86 14.85 -7.43
N GLY A 148 -7.96 15.09 -6.73
CA GLY A 148 -7.93 15.33 -5.29
C GLY A 148 -9.30 15.56 -4.69
N TYR A 149 -9.31 16.22 -3.54
CA TYR A 149 -10.53 16.56 -2.84
C TYR A 149 -10.54 18.02 -2.40
N VAL A 150 -11.68 18.66 -2.63
CA VAL A 150 -12.00 19.99 -2.11
C VAL A 150 -12.47 19.87 -0.67
N VAL A 151 -11.84 20.62 0.23
CA VAL A 151 -12.12 20.65 1.67
C VAL A 151 -12.79 21.98 2.03
N ASP A 152 -13.98 21.91 2.61
CA ASP A 152 -14.82 23.05 3.02
C ASP A 152 -14.99 24.13 1.93
N LYS A 153 -14.93 23.76 0.64
CA LYS A 153 -14.99 24.65 -0.54
C LYS A 153 -13.87 25.70 -0.65
N GLU A 154 -12.95 25.75 0.30
CA GLU A 154 -11.88 26.75 0.39
C GLU A 154 -10.51 26.20 0.00
N PHE A 155 -10.32 24.89 0.15
CA PHE A 155 -9.03 24.24 -0.04
C PHE A 155 -9.14 23.07 -0.98
N PHE A 156 -8.04 22.73 -1.63
CA PHE A 156 -7.91 21.54 -2.46
C PHE A 156 -6.68 20.76 -2.01
N VAL A 157 -6.83 19.47 -1.76
CA VAL A 157 -5.71 18.56 -1.49
C VAL A 157 -5.62 17.56 -2.64
N ALA A 158 -4.54 17.62 -3.40
CA ALA A 158 -4.26 16.70 -4.50
C ALA A 158 -3.78 15.36 -3.96
N GLN A 159 -4.08 14.26 -4.66
CA GLN A 159 -3.72 12.89 -4.28
C GLN A 159 -2.20 12.68 -4.13
N ASN A 160 -1.38 13.51 -4.78
CA ASN A 160 0.07 13.53 -4.58
C ASN A 160 0.51 14.16 -3.23
N GLY A 161 -0.44 14.51 -2.37
CA GLY A 161 -0.20 15.08 -1.06
C GLY A 161 -0.01 16.60 -1.06
N ASN A 162 -0.09 17.31 -2.19
CA ASN A 162 0.00 18.77 -2.18
C ASN A 162 -1.32 19.42 -1.75
N ALA A 163 -1.23 20.51 -1.00
CA ALA A 163 -2.40 21.26 -0.52
C ALA A 163 -2.39 22.67 -1.12
N TYR A 164 -3.58 23.18 -1.39
CA TYR A 164 -3.80 24.45 -2.06
C TYR A 164 -4.98 25.19 -1.45
N ARG A 165 -4.96 26.51 -1.50
CA ARG A 165 -6.13 27.37 -1.33
C ARG A 165 -6.74 27.61 -2.70
N ILE A 166 -8.07 27.48 -2.78
CA ILE A 166 -8.83 27.82 -3.98
C ILE A 166 -9.03 29.33 -3.97
N LEU A 167 -8.47 30.02 -4.97
CA LEU A 167 -8.66 31.46 -5.12
C LEU A 167 -10.00 31.74 -5.82
N PRO A 168 -10.66 32.87 -5.50
CA PRO A 168 -11.82 33.30 -6.24
C PRO A 168 -11.47 33.50 -7.73
N PRO A 169 -12.43 33.31 -8.64
CA PRO A 169 -12.21 33.58 -10.05
C PRO A 169 -11.81 35.04 -10.25
N ASP A 170 -10.82 35.28 -11.12
CA ASP A 170 -10.49 36.66 -11.53
C ASP A 170 -11.67 37.23 -12.33
N ASP A 171 -12.27 38.32 -11.83
CA ASP A 171 -13.43 39.02 -12.40
C ASP A 171 -13.18 39.63 -13.81
N SER A 172 -12.06 39.33 -14.47
CA SER A 172 -11.61 40.04 -15.66
C SER A 172 -11.79 39.32 -17.00
N LYS A 173 -12.34 38.10 -17.06
CA LYS A 173 -12.63 37.44 -18.34
C LYS A 173 -13.94 36.66 -18.31
N ASP A 174 -14.78 36.98 -19.29
CA ASP A 174 -16.06 36.40 -19.67
C ASP A 174 -16.44 35.05 -19.07
N ALA A 175 -17.69 34.99 -18.62
CA ALA A 175 -18.42 33.84 -18.11
C ALA A 175 -18.22 32.55 -18.94
N LYS A 176 -17.16 31.80 -18.63
CA LYS A 176 -17.04 30.36 -18.88
C LYS A 176 -16.37 29.70 -17.67
N THR A 177 -17.22 29.01 -16.91
CA THR A 177 -16.97 27.78 -16.16
C THR A 177 -15.55 27.57 -15.60
N VAL A 178 -15.40 27.93 -14.32
CA VAL A 178 -14.33 27.51 -13.39
C VAL A 178 -12.92 27.98 -13.75
N SER A 179 -12.59 29.23 -13.40
CA SER A 179 -11.20 29.57 -13.09
C SER A 179 -10.95 29.24 -11.62
N SER A 180 -10.08 28.26 -11.38
CA SER A 180 -9.73 27.81 -10.03
C SER A 180 -8.23 27.95 -9.86
N ASN A 181 -7.76 29.20 -9.81
CA ASN A 181 -6.37 29.48 -9.50
C ASN A 181 -6.04 28.88 -8.13
N LEU A 182 -5.04 28.00 -8.09
CA LEU A 182 -4.60 27.33 -6.87
C LEU A 182 -3.40 28.07 -6.28
N ALA A 183 -3.51 28.51 -5.03
CA ALA A 183 -2.38 29.01 -4.26
C ALA A 183 -1.80 27.89 -3.40
N PHE A 184 -0.53 27.51 -3.63
CA PHE A 184 0.12 26.43 -2.89
C PHE A 184 0.22 26.73 -1.39
N LEU A 185 -0.17 25.75 -0.57
CA LEU A 185 -0.03 25.76 0.88
C LEU A 185 1.09 24.79 1.28
N CYS A 186 2.15 25.33 1.86
CA CYS A 186 3.26 24.55 2.37
C CYS A 186 2.87 23.95 3.73
N ILE A 187 2.26 22.77 3.69
CA ILE A 187 1.93 21.96 4.87
C ILE A 187 2.91 20.80 4.94
N VAL A 188 3.82 20.84 5.91
CA VAL A 188 4.86 19.82 6.09
C VAL A 188 4.64 19.09 7.42
N PRO A 189 4.68 17.75 7.44
CA PRO A 189 4.67 16.99 8.69
C PRO A 189 5.84 17.41 9.59
N ARG A 190 5.59 17.68 10.87
CA ARG A 190 6.67 18.00 11.83
C ARG A 190 7.61 16.82 12.07
N ASN A 191 7.12 15.59 11.86
CA ASN A 191 7.89 14.38 12.07
C ASN A 191 8.15 13.68 10.73
N HIS A 192 9.42 13.46 10.38
CA HIS A 192 9.81 12.91 9.08
C HIS A 192 9.70 11.37 9.05
N GLN A 193 9.61 10.74 10.22
CA GLN A 193 9.39 9.30 10.36
C GLN A 193 7.90 9.01 10.52
N ILE A 194 7.18 8.97 9.41
CA ILE A 194 5.77 8.56 9.38
C ILE A 194 5.74 7.04 9.38
N LYS A 195 5.46 6.44 10.55
CA LYS A 195 5.30 4.99 10.66
C LYS A 195 4.02 4.55 9.95
N PRO A 196 3.99 3.36 9.34
CA PRO A 196 2.76 2.80 8.76
C PRO A 196 1.62 2.78 9.79
N MET A 197 0.49 3.38 9.43
CA MET A 197 -0.71 3.40 10.27
C MET A 197 -1.66 2.29 9.83
N ASN A 198 -2.11 1.47 10.76
CA ASN A 198 -3.13 0.46 10.49
C ASN A 198 -4.51 1.02 10.88
N LEU A 199 -5.40 1.15 9.90
CA LEU A 199 -6.82 1.42 10.12
C LEU A 199 -7.60 0.12 10.09
N MET A 200 -8.67 0.05 10.88
CA MET A 200 -9.56 -1.10 10.94
C MET A 200 -10.92 -0.69 10.39
N TYR A 201 -11.36 -1.34 9.32
CA TYR A 201 -12.65 -1.09 8.69
C TYR A 201 -13.29 -2.44 8.33
N ASN A 202 -14.53 -2.68 8.77
CA ASN A 202 -15.23 -3.96 8.60
C ASN A 202 -14.37 -5.20 8.94
N ASN A 203 -13.67 -5.15 10.08
CA ASN A 203 -12.72 -6.19 10.54
C ASN A 203 -11.52 -6.46 9.63
N VAL A 204 -11.28 -5.62 8.61
CA VAL A 204 -10.07 -5.66 7.77
C VAL A 204 -9.08 -4.63 8.29
N ARG A 205 -7.83 -5.06 8.47
CA ARG A 205 -6.72 -4.18 8.84
C ARG A 205 -6.04 -3.66 7.59
N ILE A 206 -6.16 -2.36 7.34
CA ILE A 206 -5.61 -1.68 6.18
C ILE A 206 -4.40 -0.86 6.63
N ALA A 207 -3.22 -1.22 6.14
CA ALA A 207 -2.01 -0.44 6.36
C ALA A 207 -1.97 0.74 5.40
N LEU A 208 -2.02 1.97 5.89
CA LEU A 208 -1.77 3.16 5.08
C LEU A 208 -0.27 3.37 4.87
N GLY A 209 0.13 3.56 3.62
CA GLY A 209 1.48 3.99 3.30
C GLY A 209 1.72 5.45 3.71
N GLN A 210 2.97 5.90 3.58
CA GLN A 210 3.37 7.24 3.98
C GLN A 210 2.62 8.33 3.20
N GLN A 211 2.42 8.14 1.89
CA GLN A 211 1.73 9.11 1.04
C GLN A 211 0.25 9.22 1.39
N GLU A 212 -0.47 8.10 1.58
CA GLU A 212 -1.87 8.15 1.99
C GLU A 212 -2.02 8.79 3.37
N GLN A 213 -1.08 8.54 4.28
CA GLN A 213 -1.07 9.18 5.59
C GLN A 213 -0.83 10.69 5.50
N ILE A 214 0.11 11.15 4.68
CA ILE A 214 0.34 12.59 4.45
C ILE A 214 -0.91 13.23 3.87
N PHE A 215 -1.49 12.60 2.85
CA PHE A 215 -2.69 13.05 2.17
C PHE A 215 -3.88 13.20 3.13
N ILE A 216 -4.21 12.13 3.86
CA ILE A 216 -5.29 12.13 4.85
C ILE A 216 -5.00 13.13 5.99
N SER A 217 -3.76 13.21 6.46
CA SER A 217 -3.38 14.14 7.54
C SER A 217 -3.60 15.59 7.14
N LYS A 218 -3.30 15.96 5.88
CA LYS A 218 -3.55 17.32 5.38
C LYS A 218 -5.04 17.64 5.30
N ILE A 219 -5.86 16.69 4.83
CA ILE A 219 -7.33 16.85 4.84
C ILE A 219 -7.83 17.02 6.28
N MET A 220 -7.41 16.17 7.21
CA MET A 220 -7.82 16.25 8.61
C MET A 220 -7.35 17.53 9.29
N MET A 221 -6.13 18.00 8.99
CA MET A 221 -5.62 19.28 9.47
C MET A 221 -6.50 20.43 8.97
N LEU A 222 -6.81 20.48 7.68
CA LEU A 222 -7.63 21.54 7.09
C LEU A 222 -9.07 21.54 7.65
N LEU A 223 -9.68 20.37 7.82
CA LEU A 223 -11.00 20.23 8.46
C LEU A 223 -11.00 20.71 9.91
N ASN A 224 -9.87 20.60 10.61
CA ASN A 224 -9.68 21.02 12.00
C ASN A 224 -8.84 22.30 12.13
N ARG A 225 -8.70 23.08 11.05
CA ARG A 225 -7.76 24.22 10.98
C ARG A 225 -7.95 25.25 12.09
N GLU A 226 -9.17 25.42 12.56
CA GLU A 226 -9.51 26.33 13.66
C GLU A 226 -8.80 26.00 14.98
N LYS A 227 -8.43 24.73 15.21
CA LYS A 227 -7.63 24.32 16.38
C LYS A 227 -6.19 24.85 16.31
N TYR A 228 -5.75 25.26 15.13
CA TYR A 228 -4.41 25.77 14.84
C TYR A 228 -4.42 27.29 14.59
N LYS A 229 -5.38 28.06 15.14
CA LYS A 229 -5.45 29.54 15.04
C LYS A 229 -4.14 30.26 15.43
N GLY A 230 -3.31 29.64 16.28
CA GLY A 230 -2.00 30.17 16.67
C GLY A 230 -0.87 29.98 15.64
N ASP A 231 -1.07 29.19 14.57
CA ASP A 231 -0.05 28.93 13.55
C ASP A 231 0.06 30.11 12.57
N LYS A 232 0.86 31.12 12.95
CA LYS A 232 1.03 32.35 12.16
C LYS A 232 1.59 32.10 10.76
N VAL A 233 2.36 31.02 10.55
CA VAL A 233 2.94 30.70 9.23
C VAL A 233 1.86 30.17 8.30
N PHE A 234 1.08 29.20 8.77
CA PHE A 234 -0.05 28.67 8.02
C PHE A 234 -1.07 29.77 7.70
N TRP A 235 -1.54 30.52 8.71
CA TRP A 235 -2.52 31.59 8.48
C TRP A 235 -1.98 32.75 7.66
N GLY A 236 -0.67 33.00 7.72
CA GLY A 236 0.00 33.92 6.81
C GLY A 236 -0.11 33.48 5.35
N GLN A 237 0.00 32.18 5.05
CA GLN A 237 -0.19 31.64 3.70
C GLN A 237 -1.67 31.66 3.29
N VAL A 238 -2.60 31.31 4.19
CA VAL A 238 -4.04 31.34 3.92
C VAL A 238 -4.54 32.76 3.65
N ASN A 239 -4.01 33.77 4.35
CA ASN A 239 -4.45 35.16 4.22
C ASN A 239 -3.75 35.93 3.10
N ARG A 240 -2.74 35.35 2.43
CA ARG A 240 -2.13 35.97 1.25
C ARG A 240 -3.17 36.07 0.14
N LYS A 241 -3.32 37.27 -0.40
CA LYS A 241 -4.11 37.54 -1.61
C LYS A 241 -3.32 37.16 -2.84
#